data_AF-A0A523ZYB9-F1
#
_entry.id   AF-A0A523ZYB9-F1
#
_cell.length_a   1.000
_cell.length_b   1.000
_cell.length_c   1.000
_cell.angle_alpha   90.00
_cell.angle_beta   90.00
_cell.angle_gamma   90.00
#
_symmetry.space_group_name_H-M   'P 1'
#
loop_
_entity.id
_entity.type
_entity.pdbx_description
1 polymer ?
#
loop_
_entity_poly.entity_id
_entity_poly.type
_entity_poly.pdbx_seq_one_letter_code
_entity_poly.pdbx_strand_id
1 'polypeptide(L)'
;MVKKPYYLREPWDLLFKDKKLNRQSPWSIDLVYILTTLLEEMNKVGIDFRIAGTAINSSVIIYQKKAELLLKLEEPPRPPMAKLDVYVPPPLNLPFRFEFTTTSVSDLITALEKALTEERRKSMRVPILPMPIPDFLEFDAYRLEVEERAEDLFQRLIGMGGGPFSFFDLIEDRSLLEVVRVFMMLLFLAQGDKVDLYQDEEETDIKVKVKELVVDE
;
A
#
# COMPACT_ATOMS: atom_id res chain seq x y z
N MET A 1 -24.57 14.52 -16.13
CA MET A 1 -24.10 13.97 -14.84
C MET A 1 -25.00 12.81 -14.44
N VAL A 2 -24.53 11.57 -14.58
CA VAL A 2 -25.29 10.37 -14.18
C VAL A 2 -25.24 10.29 -12.66
N LYS A 3 -26.37 10.45 -11.96
CA LYS A 3 -26.42 10.30 -10.49
C LYS A 3 -26.02 8.87 -10.15
N LYS A 4 -25.05 8.69 -9.23
CA LYS A 4 -24.70 7.37 -8.69
C LYS A 4 -25.98 6.68 -8.20
N PRO A 5 -26.19 5.40 -8.57
CA PRO A 5 -27.37 4.66 -8.16
C PRO A 5 -27.41 4.51 -6.63
N TYR A 6 -28.59 4.34 -6.07
CA TYR A 6 -28.81 4.44 -4.63
C TYR A 6 -27.95 3.44 -3.85
N TYR A 7 -27.81 2.20 -4.32
CA TYR A 7 -27.07 1.11 -3.68
C TYR A 7 -25.53 1.29 -3.66
N LEU A 8 -24.97 2.21 -4.46
CA LEU A 8 -23.54 2.53 -4.49
C LEU A 8 -23.18 3.76 -3.63
N ARG A 9 -24.10 4.21 -2.77
CA ARG A 9 -23.85 5.27 -1.79
C ARG A 9 -23.41 4.66 -0.47
N GLU A 10 -22.58 5.38 0.28
CA GLU A 10 -22.33 5.06 1.68
C GLU A 10 -23.67 5.24 2.44
N PRO A 11 -24.12 4.28 3.27
CA PRO A 11 -23.40 3.14 3.86
C PRO A 11 -23.50 1.80 3.09
N TRP A 12 -24.34 1.68 2.07
CA TRP A 12 -24.62 0.39 1.38
C TRP A 12 -23.52 -0.09 0.44
N ASP A 13 -22.66 0.82 -0.02
CA ASP A 13 -21.51 0.53 -0.90
C ASP A 13 -20.63 -0.62 -0.40
N LEU A 14 -20.62 -0.88 0.90
CA LEU A 14 -19.92 -1.98 1.54
C LEU A 14 -20.41 -3.38 1.09
N LEU A 15 -21.72 -3.54 0.84
CA LEU A 15 -22.32 -4.83 0.47
C LEU A 15 -22.10 -5.17 -1.02
N PHE A 16 -21.80 -4.17 -1.85
CA PHE A 16 -21.68 -4.34 -3.31
C PHE A 16 -20.23 -4.31 -3.80
N LYS A 17 -19.27 -3.96 -2.94
CA LYS A 17 -17.84 -3.91 -3.29
C LYS A 17 -17.04 -4.94 -2.51
N ASP A 18 -16.77 -6.08 -3.16
CA ASP A 18 -15.98 -7.18 -2.58
C ASP A 18 -14.59 -6.75 -2.10
N LYS A 19 -13.93 -5.86 -2.86
CA LYS A 19 -12.62 -5.30 -2.48
C LYS A 19 -12.67 -4.55 -1.14
N LYS A 20 -13.77 -3.83 -0.84
CA LYS A 20 -13.95 -3.12 0.45
C LYS A 20 -14.26 -4.10 1.58
N LEU A 21 -15.07 -5.12 1.31
CA LEU A 21 -15.44 -6.15 2.28
C LEU A 21 -14.23 -6.97 2.78
N ASN A 22 -13.23 -7.20 1.93
CA ASN A 22 -12.02 -7.93 2.34
C ASN A 22 -11.07 -7.11 3.23
N ARG A 23 -11.17 -5.78 3.22
CA ARG A 23 -10.26 -4.87 3.95
C ARG A 23 -10.76 -4.50 5.35
N GLN A 24 -12.08 -4.44 5.56
CA GLN A 24 -12.65 -4.11 6.86
C GLN A 24 -12.78 -5.35 7.76
N SER A 25 -12.59 -5.17 9.07
CA SER A 25 -12.80 -6.26 10.02
C SER A 25 -14.29 -6.63 10.05
N PRO A 26 -14.67 -7.92 9.94
CA PRO A 26 -16.08 -8.32 9.91
C PRO A 26 -16.90 -7.79 11.09
N TRP A 27 -16.27 -7.64 12.26
CA TRP A 27 -16.88 -7.17 13.50
C TRP A 27 -17.18 -5.66 13.53
N SER A 28 -16.49 -4.85 12.73
CA SER A 28 -16.76 -3.40 12.63
C SER A 28 -18.04 -3.07 11.86
N ILE A 29 -18.60 -4.07 11.16
CA ILE A 29 -19.74 -3.90 10.27
C ILE A 29 -21.03 -4.17 11.02
N ASP A 30 -21.84 -3.13 11.21
CA ASP A 30 -23.24 -3.26 11.64
C ASP A 30 -24.12 -3.67 10.45
N LEU A 31 -24.14 -4.98 10.20
CA LEU A 31 -24.92 -5.57 9.12
C LEU A 31 -26.42 -5.33 9.29
N VAL A 32 -26.91 -5.33 10.53
CA VAL A 32 -28.35 -5.17 10.81
C VAL A 32 -28.78 -3.77 10.36
N TYR A 33 -28.03 -2.74 10.78
CA TYR A 33 -28.29 -1.37 10.38
C TYR A 33 -28.22 -1.16 8.86
N ILE A 34 -27.22 -1.74 8.19
CA ILE A 34 -27.06 -1.58 6.74
C ILE A 34 -28.21 -2.26 5.99
N LEU A 35 -28.62 -3.46 6.40
CA LEU A 35 -29.70 -4.20 5.73
C LEU A 35 -31.07 -3.56 5.97
N THR A 36 -31.37 -3.08 7.19
CA THR A 36 -32.66 -2.42 7.46
C THR A 36 -32.78 -1.13 6.67
N THR A 37 -31.73 -0.30 6.65
CA THR A 37 -31.72 0.94 5.85
C THR A 37 -31.77 0.66 4.35
N LEU A 38 -31.11 -0.40 3.87
CA LEU A 38 -31.21 -0.83 2.47
C LEU A 38 -32.64 -1.24 2.13
N LEU A 39 -33.29 -2.05 2.97
CA LEU A 39 -34.66 -2.51 2.76
C LEU A 39 -35.65 -1.35 2.76
N GLU A 40 -35.48 -0.37 3.66
CA GLU A 40 -36.31 0.84 3.69
C GLU A 40 -36.23 1.64 2.39
N GLU A 41 -35.03 1.82 1.84
CA GLU A 41 -34.83 2.51 0.56
C GLU A 41 -35.35 1.70 -0.63
N MET A 42 -35.14 0.38 -0.62
CA MET A 42 -35.68 -0.52 -1.64
C MET A 42 -37.22 -0.52 -1.64
N ASN A 43 -37.87 -0.38 -0.49
CA ASN A 43 -39.33 -0.31 -0.42
C ASN A 43 -39.89 1.01 -0.99
N LYS A 44 -39.11 2.10 -0.95
CA LYS A 44 -39.50 3.41 -1.53
C LYS A 44 -39.39 3.42 -3.06
N VAL A 45 -38.32 2.82 -3.60
CA VAL A 45 -38.01 2.87 -5.05
C VAL A 45 -38.62 1.69 -5.81
N GLY A 46 -38.81 0.56 -5.14
CA GLY A 46 -39.19 -0.73 -5.72
C GLY A 46 -38.07 -1.76 -5.52
N ILE A 47 -38.46 -2.98 -5.13
CA ILE A 47 -37.52 -4.05 -4.79
C ILE A 47 -36.94 -4.66 -6.06
N ASP A 48 -35.64 -4.48 -6.26
CA ASP A 48 -34.88 -5.21 -7.26
C ASP A 48 -34.25 -6.47 -6.63
N PHE A 49 -34.72 -7.64 -7.06
CA PHE A 49 -34.23 -8.92 -6.57
C PHE A 49 -32.76 -9.19 -6.91
N ARG A 50 -32.23 -8.59 -7.97
CA ARG A 50 -30.82 -8.77 -8.35
C ARG A 50 -29.91 -8.13 -7.30
N ILE A 51 -30.24 -6.91 -6.92
CA ILE A 51 -29.54 -6.13 -5.90
C ILE A 51 -29.70 -6.81 -4.53
N ALA A 52 -30.92 -7.25 -4.20
CA ALA A 52 -31.18 -8.01 -2.99
C ALA A 52 -30.33 -9.29 -2.93
N GLY A 53 -30.22 -10.03 -4.04
CA GLY A 53 -29.41 -11.24 -4.12
C GLY A 53 -27.94 -10.98 -3.84
N THR A 54 -27.37 -9.93 -4.43
CA THR A 54 -25.98 -9.52 -4.14
C THR A 54 -25.80 -9.09 -2.69
N ALA A 55 -26.73 -8.32 -2.13
CA ALA A 55 -26.71 -7.91 -0.73
C ALA A 55 -26.81 -9.11 0.24
N ILE A 56 -27.63 -10.11 -0.09
CA ILE A 56 -27.73 -11.34 0.70
C ILE A 56 -26.43 -12.13 0.62
N ASN A 57 -25.86 -12.31 -0.57
CA ASN A 57 -24.60 -13.04 -0.75
C ASN A 57 -23.45 -12.41 0.05
N SER A 58 -23.30 -11.09 -0.05
CA SER A 58 -22.29 -10.37 0.73
C SER A 58 -22.52 -10.50 2.24
N SER A 59 -23.78 -10.50 2.67
CA SER A 59 -24.15 -10.72 4.08
C SER A 59 -23.76 -12.10 4.58
N VAL A 60 -23.96 -13.14 3.77
CA VAL A 60 -23.54 -14.52 4.08
C VAL A 60 -22.02 -14.58 4.24
N ILE A 61 -21.26 -13.96 3.34
CA ILE A 61 -19.79 -13.90 3.40
C ILE A 61 -19.33 -13.20 4.69
N ILE A 62 -19.97 -12.08 5.07
CA ILE A 62 -19.66 -11.38 6.33
C ILE A 62 -19.90 -12.30 7.54
N TYR A 63 -21.03 -12.99 7.59
CA TYR A 63 -21.35 -13.90 8.69
C TYR A 63 -20.41 -15.09 8.76
N GLN A 64 -20.05 -15.69 7.62
CA GLN A 64 -19.08 -16.77 7.55
C GLN A 64 -17.74 -16.33 8.14
N LYS A 65 -17.23 -15.16 7.75
CA LYS A 65 -15.98 -14.62 8.30
C LYS A 65 -16.05 -14.37 9.81
N LYS A 66 -17.20 -13.89 10.32
CA LYS A 66 -17.42 -13.73 11.77
C LYS A 66 -17.33 -15.08 12.49
N ALA A 67 -17.97 -16.12 11.96
CA ALA A 67 -17.95 -17.46 12.52
C ALA A 67 -16.53 -18.07 12.48
N GLU A 68 -15.81 -17.92 11.37
CA GLU A 68 -14.41 -18.38 11.24
C GLU A 68 -13.47 -17.69 12.23
N LEU A 69 -13.64 -16.38 12.45
CA LEU A 69 -12.84 -15.64 13.44
C LEU A 69 -13.16 -16.09 14.86
N LEU A 70 -14.43 -16.38 15.15
CA LEU A 70 -14.84 -16.91 16.45
C LEU A 70 -14.24 -18.28 16.70
N LEU A 71 -14.24 -19.16 15.69
CA LEU A 71 -13.62 -20.48 15.76
C LEU A 71 -12.10 -20.39 16.00
N LYS A 72 -11.41 -19.51 15.26
CA LYS A 72 -9.97 -19.28 15.43
C LYS A 72 -9.59 -18.77 16.83
N LEU A 73 -10.51 -18.10 17.52
CA LEU A 73 -10.29 -17.63 18.88
C LEU A 73 -10.39 -18.77 19.91
N GLU A 74 -11.20 -19.79 19.61
CA GLU A 74 -11.34 -20.99 20.44
C GLU A 74 -10.21 -22.01 20.21
N GLU A 75 -9.53 -21.95 19.05
CA GLU A 75 -8.36 -22.79 18.78
C GLU A 75 -7.27 -22.58 19.83
N PRO A 76 -6.79 -23.66 20.49
CA PRO A 76 -5.73 -23.53 21.48
C PRO A 76 -4.46 -22.97 20.84
N PRO A 77 -3.67 -22.17 21.57
CA PRO A 77 -2.43 -21.61 21.03
C PRO A 77 -1.55 -22.75 20.53
N ARG A 78 -1.13 -22.66 19.26
CA ARG A 78 -0.26 -23.67 18.65
C ARG A 78 0.99 -23.82 19.53
N PRO A 79 1.44 -25.06 19.81
CA PRO A 79 2.65 -25.25 20.58
C PRO A 79 3.79 -24.49 19.91
N PRO A 80 4.68 -23.84 20.68
CA PRO A 80 5.80 -23.13 20.10
C PRO A 80 6.54 -24.08 19.18
N MET A 81 6.64 -23.73 17.89
CA MET A 81 7.52 -24.44 16.97
C MET A 81 8.88 -24.53 17.66
N ALA A 82 9.38 -25.75 17.83
CA ALA A 82 10.70 -25.99 18.39
C ALA A 82 11.65 -25.09 17.61
N LYS A 83 12.19 -24.06 18.29
CA LYS A 83 13.22 -23.23 17.71
C LYS A 83 14.31 -24.21 17.31
N LEU A 84 14.57 -24.33 16.01
CA LEU A 84 15.79 -24.98 15.56
C LEU A 84 16.91 -24.29 16.36
N ASP A 85 17.72 -25.06 17.07
CA ASP A 85 18.84 -24.54 17.86
C ASP A 85 19.87 -23.93 16.88
N VAL A 86 19.56 -22.73 16.39
CA VAL A 86 20.45 -21.91 15.59
C VAL A 86 21.44 -21.34 16.60
N TYR A 87 22.64 -21.90 16.60
CA TYR A 87 23.75 -21.39 17.40
C TYR A 87 24.05 -19.95 16.97
N VAL A 88 23.61 -18.99 17.77
CA VAL A 88 23.99 -17.58 17.63
C VAL A 88 25.27 -17.39 18.44
N PRO A 89 26.43 -17.17 17.80
CA PRO A 89 27.67 -16.95 18.53
C PRO A 89 27.57 -15.66 19.36
N PRO A 90 28.17 -15.63 20.56
CA PRO A 90 28.20 -14.42 21.38
C PRO A 90 28.95 -13.29 20.64
N PRO A 91 28.55 -12.03 20.86
CA PRO A 91 29.23 -10.90 20.23
C PRO A 91 30.70 -10.84 20.67
N LEU A 92 31.60 -10.74 19.69
CA LEU A 92 33.03 -10.55 19.92
C LEU A 92 33.27 -9.15 20.53
N ASN A 93 33.84 -9.09 21.73
CA ASN A 93 34.32 -7.84 22.30
C ASN A 93 35.57 -7.41 21.53
N LEU A 94 35.51 -6.26 20.85
CA LEU A 94 36.68 -5.71 20.19
C LEU A 94 37.76 -5.36 21.23
N PRO A 95 39.04 -5.63 20.95
CA PRO A 95 40.12 -5.23 21.84
C PRO A 95 40.15 -3.71 21.98
N PHE A 96 40.23 -3.23 23.23
CA PHE A 96 40.39 -1.81 23.53
C PHE A 96 41.69 -1.29 22.90
N ARG A 97 41.56 -0.38 21.92
CA ARG A 97 42.69 0.37 21.40
C ARG A 97 42.93 1.54 22.34
N PHE A 98 44.01 1.48 23.13
CA PHE A 98 44.52 2.66 23.83
C PHE A 98 45.23 3.53 22.81
N GLU A 99 44.55 4.57 22.33
CA GLU A 99 45.20 5.65 21.61
C GLU A 99 45.95 6.49 22.66
N PHE A 100 47.28 6.55 22.57
CA PHE A 100 48.07 7.50 23.35
C PHE A 100 47.79 8.90 22.80
N THR A 101 46.76 9.56 23.30
CA THR A 101 46.52 10.96 22.99
C THR A 101 47.55 11.81 23.72
N THR A 102 48.28 12.64 22.98
CA THR A 102 49.30 13.57 23.54
C THR A 102 48.68 14.79 24.22
N THR A 103 47.35 14.82 24.34
CA THR A 103 46.59 15.90 24.98
C THR A 103 46.42 15.60 26.45
N SER A 104 46.88 16.50 27.32
CA SER A 104 46.65 16.38 28.76
C SER A 104 45.16 16.53 29.09
N VAL A 105 44.74 15.99 30.24
CA VAL A 105 43.36 16.13 30.75
C VAL A 105 42.95 17.61 30.85
N SER A 106 43.90 18.51 31.18
CA SER A 106 43.64 19.95 31.24
C SER A 106 43.25 20.53 29.88
N ASP A 107 43.92 20.10 28.80
CA ASP A 107 43.62 20.58 27.43
C ASP A 107 42.23 20.13 26.98
N LEU A 108 41.82 18.91 27.35
CA LEU A 108 40.46 18.42 27.08
C LEU A 108 39.40 19.24 27.82
N ILE A 109 39.66 19.60 29.07
CA ILE A 109 38.74 20.43 29.87
C ILE A 109 38.62 21.82 29.25
N THR A 110 39.74 22.45 28.86
CA THR A 110 39.73 23.79 28.24
C THR A 110 39.03 23.77 26.87
N ALA A 111 39.26 22.73 26.07
CA ALA A 111 38.57 22.55 24.79
C ALA A 111 37.05 22.34 24.97
N LEU A 112 36.65 21.58 25.99
CA LEU A 112 35.24 21.34 26.32
C LEU A 112 34.55 22.64 26.78
N GLU A 113 35.18 23.41 27.66
CA GLU A 113 34.64 24.71 28.10
C GLU A 113 34.44 25.67 26.93
N LYS A 114 35.42 25.73 26.03
CA LYS A 114 35.34 26.55 24.81
C LYS A 114 34.23 26.09 23.87
N ALA A 115 34.09 24.78 23.66
CA ALA A 115 33.01 24.22 22.86
C ALA A 115 31.63 24.52 23.46
N LEU A 116 31.45 24.37 24.78
CA LEU A 116 30.21 24.68 25.48
C LEU A 116 29.84 26.18 25.41
N THR A 117 30.83 27.07 25.43
CA THR A 117 30.58 28.51 25.28
C THR A 117 30.23 28.89 23.84
N GLU A 118 30.85 28.26 22.85
CA GLU A 118 30.50 28.42 21.43
C GLU A 118 29.12 27.83 21.10
N GLU A 119 28.75 26.70 21.72
CA GLU A 119 27.46 26.04 21.52
C GLU A 119 26.31 26.79 22.21
N ARG A 120 26.52 27.36 23.41
CA ARG A 120 25.55 28.28 24.02
C ARG A 120 25.23 29.49 23.13
N ARG A 121 26.21 30.00 22.36
CA ARG A 121 26.01 31.06 21.36
C ARG A 121 25.28 30.58 20.10
N LYS A 122 25.26 29.27 19.83
CA LYS A 122 24.54 28.62 18.71
C LYS A 122 23.19 28.03 19.12
N SER A 123 22.62 28.46 20.25
CA SER A 123 21.30 27.99 20.71
C SER A 123 20.17 28.49 19.79
N MET A 124 19.81 27.65 18.82
CA MET A 124 18.44 27.30 18.37
C MET A 124 18.50 26.77 16.93
N ARG A 125 18.89 25.51 16.78
CA ARG A 125 18.30 24.67 15.75
C ARG A 125 17.88 23.40 16.46
N VAL A 126 16.60 23.37 16.83
CA VAL A 126 15.95 22.15 17.30
C VAL A 126 16.23 21.08 16.22
N PRO A 127 16.74 19.89 16.58
CA PRO A 127 16.89 18.82 15.62
C PRO A 127 15.51 18.54 15.05
N ILE A 128 15.37 18.67 13.73
CA ILE A 128 14.16 18.27 13.02
C ILE A 128 14.05 16.77 13.25
N LEU A 129 13.10 16.38 14.11
CA LEU A 129 12.75 14.97 14.25
C LEU A 129 12.37 14.46 12.85
N PRO A 130 12.85 13.27 12.43
CA PRO A 130 12.36 12.68 11.19
C PRO A 130 10.84 12.65 11.23
N MET A 131 10.19 13.05 10.13
CA MET A 131 8.73 13.03 10.03
C MET A 131 8.21 11.67 10.51
N PRO A 132 7.08 11.63 11.25
CA PRO A 132 6.44 10.38 11.57
C PRO A 132 6.24 9.60 10.28
N ILE A 133 6.54 8.30 10.34
CA ILE A 133 6.30 7.37 9.24
C ILE A 133 4.84 7.58 8.80
N PRO A 134 4.57 7.87 7.52
CA PRO A 134 3.21 8.15 7.06
C PRO A 134 2.31 6.99 7.47
N ASP A 135 1.15 7.32 8.05
CA ASP A 135 0.19 6.32 8.53
C ASP A 135 -0.13 5.36 7.38
N PHE A 136 -0.15 4.05 7.67
CA PHE A 136 -0.44 3.01 6.65
C PHE A 136 -1.75 3.26 5.89
N LEU A 137 -2.70 3.99 6.49
CA LEU A 137 -3.94 4.45 5.86
C LEU A 137 -3.71 5.41 4.68
N GLU A 138 -2.72 6.29 4.77
CA GLU A 138 -2.35 7.21 3.68
C GLU A 138 -1.68 6.46 2.53
N PHE A 139 -0.89 5.44 2.85
CA PHE A 139 -0.27 4.58 1.84
C PHE A 139 -1.32 3.80 1.03
N ASP A 140 -2.35 3.28 1.69
CA ASP A 140 -3.44 2.56 1.01
C ASP A 140 -4.30 3.48 0.12
N ALA A 141 -4.52 4.73 0.54
CA ALA A 141 -5.19 5.74 -0.28
C ALA A 141 -4.34 6.11 -1.51
N TYR A 142 -3.04 6.33 -1.32
CA TYR A 142 -2.10 6.59 -2.41
C TYR A 142 -2.04 5.42 -3.40
N ARG A 143 -2.04 4.18 -2.91
CA ARG A 143 -2.02 2.98 -3.77
C ARG A 143 -3.28 2.88 -4.64
N LEU A 144 -4.44 3.25 -4.10
CA LEU A 144 -5.70 3.27 -4.86
C LEU A 144 -5.66 4.31 -5.99
N GLU A 145 -5.17 5.52 -5.69
CA GLU A 145 -5.04 6.56 -6.72
C GLU A 145 -4.06 6.18 -7.83
N VAL A 146 -3.00 5.45 -7.49
CA VAL A 146 -2.03 4.94 -8.47
C VAL A 146 -2.65 3.82 -9.32
N GLU A 147 -3.46 2.94 -8.75
CA GLU A 147 -4.18 1.87 -9.47
C GLU A 147 -5.18 2.46 -10.49
N GLU A 148 -5.95 3.49 -10.10
CA GLU A 148 -6.91 4.17 -11.00
C GLU A 148 -6.18 4.86 -12.17
N ARG A 149 -5.11 5.60 -11.89
CA ARG A 149 -4.32 6.28 -12.94
C ARG A 149 -3.60 5.29 -13.85
N ALA A 150 -3.15 4.15 -13.31
CA ALA A 150 -2.52 3.10 -14.12
C ALA A 150 -3.53 2.46 -15.10
N GLU A 151 -4.77 2.25 -14.67
CA GLU A 151 -5.83 1.73 -15.54
C GLU A 151 -6.16 2.70 -16.69
N ASP A 152 -6.22 4.01 -16.40
CA ASP A 152 -6.43 5.05 -17.43
C ASP A 152 -5.31 5.04 -18.48
N LEU A 153 -4.05 4.84 -18.05
CA LEU A 153 -2.93 4.70 -18.99
C LEU A 153 -3.01 3.41 -19.80
N PHE A 154 -3.43 2.31 -19.18
CA PHE A 154 -3.63 1.04 -19.89
C PHE A 154 -4.69 1.18 -21.00
N GLN A 155 -5.81 1.86 -20.73
CA GLN A 155 -6.83 2.15 -21.74
C GLN A 155 -6.28 3.01 -22.89
N ARG A 156 -5.40 3.99 -22.59
CA ARG A 156 -4.70 4.76 -23.64
C ARG A 156 -3.77 3.88 -24.48
N LEU A 157 -3.05 2.96 -23.86
CA LEU A 157 -2.14 2.04 -24.55
C LEU A 157 -2.89 1.06 -25.47
N ILE A 158 -4.05 0.56 -25.04
CA ILE A 158 -4.94 -0.24 -25.89
C ILE A 158 -5.43 0.61 -27.07
N GLY A 159 -5.84 1.86 -26.82
CA GLY A 159 -6.28 2.79 -27.87
C GLY A 159 -5.20 3.12 -28.90
N MET A 160 -3.92 3.04 -28.53
CA MET A 160 -2.78 3.25 -29.43
C MET A 160 -2.40 2.01 -30.25
N GLY A 161 -3.03 0.86 -30.01
CA GLY A 161 -2.93 -0.32 -30.89
C GLY A 161 -2.11 -1.50 -30.36
N GLY A 162 -1.84 -1.58 -29.04
CA GLY A 162 -1.30 -2.78 -28.39
C GLY A 162 0.06 -3.28 -28.89
N GLY A 163 0.77 -2.47 -29.69
CA GLY A 163 2.09 -2.76 -30.23
C GLY A 163 3.20 -2.49 -29.21
N PRO A 164 4.46 -2.85 -29.53
CA PRO A 164 5.60 -2.49 -28.70
C PRO A 164 5.78 -0.97 -28.72
N PHE A 165 5.52 -0.32 -27.61
CA PHE A 165 5.78 1.12 -27.44
C PHE A 165 7.12 1.32 -26.74
N SER A 166 7.90 2.29 -27.21
CA SER A 166 9.06 2.78 -26.45
C SER A 166 8.57 3.55 -25.23
N PHE A 167 9.15 3.27 -24.06
CA PHE A 167 8.81 3.98 -22.81
C PHE A 167 8.96 5.49 -22.95
N PHE A 168 9.92 5.95 -23.77
CA PHE A 168 10.10 7.37 -24.05
C PHE A 168 8.96 8.02 -24.86
N ASP A 169 8.17 7.26 -25.60
CA ASP A 169 7.03 7.77 -26.37
C ASP A 169 5.78 7.92 -25.49
N LEU A 170 5.73 7.22 -24.35
CA LEU A 170 4.65 7.33 -23.35
C LEU A 170 4.81 8.58 -22.47
N ILE A 171 5.96 9.25 -22.53
CA ILE A 171 6.30 10.39 -21.67
C ILE A 171 6.12 11.67 -22.46
N GLU A 172 5.05 12.41 -22.16
CA GLU A 172 4.76 13.71 -22.76
C GLU A 172 5.73 14.79 -22.23
N ASP A 173 5.92 14.89 -20.91
CA ASP A 173 6.92 15.79 -20.31
C ASP A 173 8.08 15.00 -19.67
N ARG A 174 9.31 15.32 -20.08
CA ARG A 174 10.58 14.69 -19.60
C ARG A 174 10.94 15.10 -18.16
N SER A 175 9.97 15.30 -17.28
CA SER A 175 10.22 15.61 -15.87
C SER A 175 10.54 14.33 -15.08
N LEU A 176 11.55 14.35 -14.20
CA LEU A 176 11.93 13.18 -13.39
C LEU A 176 10.75 12.59 -12.61
N LEU A 177 9.85 13.45 -12.13
CA LEU A 177 8.67 13.03 -11.38
C LEU A 177 7.67 12.28 -12.27
N GLU A 178 7.49 12.69 -13.52
CA GLU A 178 6.62 11.98 -14.45
C GLU A 178 7.22 10.68 -14.93
N VAL A 179 8.52 10.67 -15.22
CA VAL A 179 9.25 9.44 -15.56
C VAL A 179 9.05 8.39 -14.46
N VAL A 180 9.27 8.76 -13.19
CA VAL A 180 9.07 7.86 -12.06
C VAL A 180 7.61 7.47 -11.91
N ARG A 181 6.66 8.40 -12.11
CA ARG A 181 5.23 8.11 -12.00
C ARG A 181 4.78 7.11 -13.06
N VAL A 182 5.13 7.34 -14.33
CA VAL A 182 4.78 6.47 -15.47
C VAL A 182 5.46 5.11 -15.33
N PHE A 183 6.71 5.08 -14.90
CA PHE A 183 7.41 3.84 -14.61
C PHE A 183 6.75 3.04 -13.48
N MET A 184 6.41 3.69 -12.36
CA MET A 184 5.70 3.03 -11.26
C MET A 184 4.34 2.49 -11.70
N MET A 185 3.59 3.24 -12.50
CA MET A 185 2.31 2.79 -13.07
C MET A 185 2.49 1.57 -13.98
N LEU A 186 3.52 1.54 -14.83
CA LEU A 186 3.84 0.38 -15.67
C LEU A 186 4.23 -0.85 -14.85
N LEU A 187 4.98 -0.70 -13.76
CA LEU A 187 5.29 -1.80 -12.86
C LEU A 187 4.04 -2.38 -12.20
N PHE A 188 3.08 -1.53 -11.81
CA PHE A 188 1.79 -1.99 -11.30
C PHE A 188 1.00 -2.77 -12.36
N LEU A 189 1.02 -2.33 -13.61
CA LEU A 189 0.37 -3.06 -14.72
C LEU A 189 1.06 -4.39 -15.03
N ALA A 190 2.39 -4.43 -14.94
CA ALA A 190 3.17 -5.66 -15.12
C ALA A 190 2.95 -6.66 -13.98
N GLN A 191 2.81 -6.19 -12.73
CA GLN A 191 2.43 -7.04 -11.60
C GLN A 191 1.04 -7.69 -11.81
N GLY A 192 0.15 -7.02 -12.53
CA GLY A 192 -1.17 -7.54 -12.88
C GLY A 192 -1.21 -8.37 -14.17
N ASP A 193 -0.06 -8.76 -14.75
CA ASP A 193 0.07 -9.50 -16.02
C ASP A 193 -0.58 -8.82 -17.24
N LYS A 194 -0.93 -7.53 -17.16
CA LYS A 194 -1.57 -6.79 -18.26
C LYS A 194 -0.58 -6.34 -19.34
N VAL A 195 0.67 -6.11 -18.94
CA VAL A 195 1.73 -5.51 -19.77
C VAL A 195 3.04 -6.24 -19.51
N ASP A 196 3.71 -6.69 -20.57
CA ASP A 196 5.06 -7.21 -20.52
C ASP A 196 6.06 -6.08 -20.81
N LEU A 197 7.09 -5.97 -19.96
CA LEU A 197 8.19 -5.02 -20.12
C LEU A 197 9.44 -5.78 -20.57
N TYR A 198 10.01 -5.38 -21.69
CA TYR A 198 11.25 -5.95 -22.23
C TYR A 198 12.33 -4.87 -22.27
N GLN A 199 13.51 -5.21 -21.78
CA GLN A 199 14.71 -4.38 -21.90
C GLN A 199 15.85 -5.27 -22.39
N ASP A 200 16.43 -4.92 -23.54
CA ASP A 200 17.60 -5.61 -24.08
C ASP A 200 18.87 -5.09 -23.37
N GLU A 201 19.84 -5.96 -23.08
CA GLU A 201 21.05 -5.60 -22.30
C GLU A 201 21.92 -4.50 -22.96
N GLU A 202 21.72 -4.24 -24.26
CA GLU A 202 22.43 -3.23 -25.05
C GLU A 202 21.65 -1.91 -25.23
N GLU A 203 20.33 -1.89 -24.97
CA GLU A 203 19.47 -0.71 -25.12
C GLU A 203 19.01 -0.17 -23.76
N THR A 204 19.08 1.16 -23.60
CA THR A 204 18.60 1.84 -22.38
C THR A 204 17.08 2.05 -22.37
N ASP A 205 16.40 1.70 -23.47
CA ASP A 205 14.97 1.91 -23.64
C ASP A 205 14.17 0.67 -23.23
N ILE A 206 13.02 0.91 -22.60
CA ILE A 206 12.12 -0.14 -22.13
C ILE A 206 11.00 -0.27 -23.16
N LYS A 207 10.89 -1.44 -23.80
CA LYS A 207 9.81 -1.77 -24.72
C LYS A 207 8.63 -2.31 -23.94
N VAL A 208 7.48 -1.66 -24.10
CA VAL A 208 6.23 -1.98 -23.42
C VAL A 208 5.32 -2.70 -24.39
N LYS A 209 4.95 -3.96 -24.10
CA LYS A 209 4.01 -4.73 -24.91
C LYS A 209 2.78 -5.06 -24.10
N VAL A 210 1.59 -4.74 -24.62
CA VAL A 210 0.33 -5.16 -23.99
C VAL A 210 0.15 -6.66 -24.21
N LYS A 211 -0.10 -7.41 -23.12
CA LYS A 211 -0.16 -8.88 -23.16
C LYS A 211 -1.58 -9.43 -23.40
N GLU A 212 -2.60 -8.58 -23.44
CA GLU A 212 -4.00 -9.02 -23.33
C GLU A 212 -4.47 -9.85 -24.53
N LEU A 213 -4.32 -11.18 -24.41
CA LEU A 213 -5.14 -12.22 -25.03
C LEU A 213 -5.28 -13.37 -24.02
N VAL A 214 -6.19 -13.20 -23.05
CA VAL A 214 -6.89 -14.36 -22.49
C VAL A 214 -8.20 -14.49 -23.27
N VAL A 215 -8.13 -15.24 -24.37
CA VAL A 215 -9.29 -15.91 -24.94
C VAL A 215 -9.44 -17.18 -24.11
N ASP A 216 -10.34 -17.16 -23.12
CA ASP A 216 -10.82 -18.38 -22.49
C ASP A 216 -11.98 -18.93 -23.36
N GLU A 217 -11.73 -20.07 -24.03
CA GLU A 217 -12.76 -21.01 -24.49
C GLU A 217 -13.19 -21.94 -23.34
#